data_AF-A0A348XHT6-F1
#
_entry.id   AF-A0A348XHT6-F1
#
_cell.length_a   1.000
_cell.length_b   1.000
_cell.length_c   1.000
_cell.angle_alpha   90.00
_cell.angle_beta   90.00
_cell.angle_gamma   90.00
#
_symmetry.space_group_name_H-M   'P 1'
#
loop_
_entity.id
_entity.type
_entity.pdbx_description
1 polymer ?
#
loop_
_entity_poly.entity_id
_entity_poly.type
_entity_poly.pdbx_seq_one_letter_code
_entity_poly.pdbx_strand_id
1 'polypeptide(L)'
;MQGKQDAVGREENQKLNTVAGVLLGVFLLAAWWTLPDYGITYDCHEYFLGDKNLVYLVTREGTHLDYAADSVPIHQRASHLDLHANSVFAAENPQEIWPFGAVVTSISKHGLFGLGLVDDVFDAHHAILPLLVALLGWFVFRFVAREIGPWAGLIAIVCLLSYPRFWAHLHNNYKDI
;
A
#
# COMPACT_ATOMS: atom_id res chain seq x y z
N MET A 1 -29.10 33.38 -17.77
CA MET A 1 -29.48 32.28 -16.85
C MET A 1 -28.48 31.13 -16.88
N GLN A 2 -27.98 30.74 -18.05
CA GLN A 2 -26.98 29.67 -18.23
C GLN A 2 -25.70 29.81 -17.37
N GLY A 3 -25.09 31.00 -17.35
CA GLY A 3 -23.87 31.22 -16.53
C GLY A 3 -24.05 31.11 -15.01
N LYS A 4 -25.29 31.25 -14.47
CA LYS A 4 -25.56 31.00 -13.04
C LYS A 4 -25.66 29.50 -12.75
N GLN A 5 -26.24 28.72 -13.65
CA GLN A 5 -26.35 27.26 -13.52
C GLN A 5 -24.95 26.61 -13.62
N ASP A 6 -24.11 27.10 -14.51
CA ASP A 6 -22.72 26.61 -14.65
C ASP A 6 -21.87 26.92 -13.41
N ALA A 7 -22.08 28.08 -12.77
CA ALA A 7 -21.39 28.45 -11.54
C ALA A 7 -21.80 27.57 -10.34
N VAL A 8 -23.11 27.31 -10.19
CA VAL A 8 -23.63 26.44 -9.11
C VAL A 8 -23.12 25.01 -9.28
N GLY A 9 -23.13 24.48 -10.50
CA GLY A 9 -22.61 23.12 -10.77
C GLY A 9 -21.10 22.99 -10.52
N ARG A 10 -20.30 24.04 -10.76
CA ARG A 10 -18.87 24.03 -10.42
C ARG A 10 -18.63 24.05 -8.91
N GLU A 11 -19.39 24.86 -8.19
CA GLU A 11 -19.29 24.97 -6.73
C GLU A 11 -19.65 23.64 -6.05
N GLU A 12 -20.74 22.99 -6.48
CA GLU A 12 -21.15 21.68 -5.98
C GLU A 12 -20.09 20.60 -6.25
N ASN A 13 -19.56 20.54 -7.48
CA ASN A 13 -18.47 19.63 -7.82
C ASN A 13 -17.22 19.85 -6.95
N GLN A 14 -16.87 21.10 -6.69
CA GLN A 14 -15.73 21.42 -5.83
C GLN A 14 -15.97 20.93 -4.39
N LYS A 15 -17.17 21.15 -3.83
CA LYS A 15 -17.55 20.65 -2.51
C LYS A 15 -17.45 19.12 -2.46
N LEU A 16 -17.96 18.42 -3.46
CA LEU A 16 -17.91 16.95 -3.51
C LEU A 16 -16.48 16.41 -3.64
N ASN A 17 -15.61 17.07 -4.41
CA ASN A 17 -14.19 16.72 -4.45
C ASN A 17 -13.54 16.87 -3.06
N THR A 18 -13.85 17.96 -2.34
CA THR A 18 -13.35 18.16 -0.97
C THR A 18 -13.87 17.08 -0.03
N VAL A 19 -15.16 16.74 -0.10
CA VAL A 19 -15.76 15.68 0.73
C VAL A 19 -15.10 14.33 0.45
N ALA A 20 -14.90 13.97 -0.82
CA ALA A 20 -14.20 12.74 -1.19
C ALA A 20 -12.76 12.71 -0.65
N GLY A 21 -12.03 13.83 -0.75
CA GLY A 21 -10.68 13.95 -0.19
C GLY A 21 -10.64 13.81 1.33
N VAL A 22 -11.58 14.44 2.04
CA VAL A 22 -11.71 14.30 3.50
C VAL A 22 -12.04 12.86 3.89
N LEU A 23 -12.98 12.22 3.18
CA LEU A 23 -13.35 10.82 3.42
C LEU A 23 -12.14 9.88 3.29
N LEU A 24 -11.36 10.04 2.22
CA LEU A 24 -10.15 9.24 2.00
C LEU A 24 -9.06 9.54 3.04
N GLY A 25 -8.93 10.80 3.48
CA GLY A 25 -8.04 11.17 4.58
C GLY A 25 -8.44 10.54 5.90
N VAL A 26 -9.72 10.55 6.25
CA VAL A 26 -10.25 9.89 7.45
C VAL A 26 -10.05 8.38 7.37
N PHE A 27 -10.30 7.78 6.20
CA PHE A 27 -10.03 6.37 5.94
C PHE A 27 -8.54 6.03 6.19
N LEU A 28 -7.61 6.83 5.64
CA LEU A 28 -6.18 6.62 5.83
C LEU A 28 -5.78 6.68 7.31
N LEU A 29 -6.30 7.67 8.04
CA LEU A 29 -6.05 7.79 9.48
C LEU A 29 -6.59 6.58 10.25
N ALA A 30 -7.78 6.10 9.92
CA ALA A 30 -8.37 4.92 10.54
C ALA A 30 -7.55 3.66 10.22
N ALA A 31 -7.17 3.47 8.95
CA ALA A 31 -6.38 2.33 8.51
C ALA A 31 -4.97 2.34 9.11
N TRP A 32 -4.36 3.51 9.28
CA TRP A 32 -3.08 3.67 9.98
C TRP A 32 -3.21 3.33 11.46
N TRP A 33 -4.30 3.74 12.11
CA TRP A 33 -4.56 3.43 13.51
C TRP A 33 -4.74 1.94 13.77
N THR A 34 -5.31 1.20 12.81
CA THR A 34 -5.50 -0.26 12.90
C THR A 34 -4.36 -1.05 12.26
N LEU A 35 -3.28 -0.39 11.85
CA LEU A 35 -2.09 -1.02 11.28
C LEU A 35 -1.30 -1.86 12.30
N PRO A 36 -1.11 -1.42 13.57
CA PRO A 36 -0.24 -2.14 14.50
C PRO A 36 -0.67 -3.59 14.76
N ASP A 37 0.33 -4.42 15.06
CA ASP A 37 0.17 -5.84 15.43
C ASP A 37 -0.41 -6.73 14.31
N TYR A 38 -0.27 -6.34 13.04
CA TYR A 38 -0.73 -7.17 11.93
C TYR A 38 0.10 -8.45 11.75
N GLY A 39 1.41 -8.36 12.08
CA GLY A 39 2.33 -9.49 12.10
C GLY A 39 2.66 -10.08 10.73
N ILE A 40 3.35 -11.24 10.74
CA ILE A 40 3.61 -12.03 9.52
C ILE A 40 2.45 -12.99 9.29
N THR A 41 1.88 -12.99 8.09
CA THR A 41 1.05 -14.11 7.64
C THR A 41 1.88 -15.13 6.88
N TYR A 42 1.42 -16.39 6.83
CA TYR A 42 2.06 -17.48 6.09
C TYR A 42 2.32 -17.13 4.60
N ASP A 43 1.60 -16.14 4.08
CA ASP A 43 1.59 -15.74 2.67
C ASP A 43 2.40 -14.46 2.40
N CYS A 44 3.32 -14.09 3.29
CA CYS A 44 4.12 -12.86 3.19
C CYS A 44 5.61 -13.12 2.86
N HIS A 45 5.90 -14.17 2.09
CA HIS A 45 7.27 -14.52 1.67
C HIS A 45 7.98 -13.42 0.85
N GLU A 46 7.26 -12.38 0.45
CA GLU A 46 7.74 -11.31 -0.41
C GLU A 46 8.61 -10.28 0.32
N TYR A 47 8.67 -10.30 1.67
CA TYR A 47 9.49 -9.35 2.45
C TYR A 47 10.96 -9.36 2.00
N PHE A 48 11.57 -10.54 1.92
CA PHE A 48 13.00 -10.67 1.65
C PHE A 48 13.35 -10.37 0.19
N LEU A 49 12.56 -10.90 -0.76
CA LEU A 49 12.80 -10.69 -2.19
C LEU A 49 12.59 -9.23 -2.59
N GLY A 50 11.61 -8.58 -2.00
CA GLY A 50 11.35 -7.16 -2.22
C GLY A 50 12.56 -6.30 -1.86
N ASP A 51 13.18 -6.56 -0.69
CA ASP A 51 14.36 -5.81 -0.24
C ASP A 51 15.56 -6.09 -1.14
N LYS A 52 15.79 -7.35 -1.54
CA LYS A 52 16.87 -7.70 -2.49
C LYS A 52 16.69 -7.02 -3.85
N ASN A 53 15.49 -7.06 -4.38
CA ASN A 53 15.15 -6.39 -5.64
C ASN A 53 15.33 -4.88 -5.52
N LEU A 54 14.88 -4.27 -4.42
CA LEU A 54 15.04 -2.84 -4.18
C LEU A 54 16.52 -2.45 -4.11
N VAL A 55 17.33 -3.18 -3.34
CA VAL A 55 18.77 -2.92 -3.24
C VAL A 55 19.43 -3.09 -4.59
N TYR A 56 19.12 -4.15 -5.36
CA TYR A 56 19.61 -4.31 -6.73
C TYR A 56 19.24 -3.13 -7.64
N LEU A 57 17.99 -2.64 -7.57
CA LEU A 57 17.56 -1.50 -8.39
C LEU A 57 18.33 -0.22 -8.08
N VAL A 58 18.77 -0.06 -6.83
CA VAL A 58 19.55 1.09 -6.35
C VAL A 58 21.05 0.93 -6.65
N THR A 59 21.66 -0.20 -6.31
CA THR A 59 23.13 -0.41 -6.40
C THR A 59 23.59 -0.96 -7.74
N ARG A 60 22.70 -1.65 -8.46
CA ARG A 60 22.98 -2.41 -9.70
C ARG A 60 23.96 -3.58 -9.51
N GLU A 61 24.23 -3.98 -8.27
CA GLU A 61 25.12 -5.10 -7.96
C GLU A 61 24.37 -6.44 -8.09
N GLY A 62 24.77 -7.26 -9.06
CA GLY A 62 24.10 -8.55 -9.35
C GLY A 62 24.14 -9.57 -8.23
N THR A 63 25.01 -9.40 -7.23
CA THR A 63 25.07 -10.21 -6.01
C THR A 63 23.77 -10.15 -5.19
N HIS A 64 22.98 -9.09 -5.34
CA HIS A 64 21.65 -9.00 -4.72
C HIS A 64 20.56 -9.78 -5.47
N LEU A 65 20.85 -10.33 -6.64
CA LEU A 65 19.94 -11.27 -7.34
C LEU A 65 20.22 -12.74 -6.99
N ASP A 66 21.25 -13.01 -6.19
CA ASP A 66 21.46 -14.33 -5.59
C ASP A 66 20.56 -14.46 -4.35
N TYR A 67 19.32 -14.91 -4.55
CA TYR A 67 18.33 -15.03 -3.48
C TYR A 67 18.66 -16.10 -2.43
N ALA A 68 19.64 -16.99 -2.68
CA ALA A 68 20.06 -17.99 -1.71
C ALA A 68 21.06 -17.45 -0.67
N ALA A 69 21.69 -16.30 -0.94
CA ALA A 69 22.61 -15.65 -0.01
C ALA A 69 21.89 -14.53 0.77
N ASP A 70 22.08 -14.46 2.09
CA ASP A 70 21.64 -13.29 2.86
C ASP A 70 22.62 -12.12 2.65
N SER A 71 22.17 -11.09 1.95
CA SER A 71 22.98 -9.93 1.56
C SER A 71 22.29 -8.59 1.79
N VAL A 72 21.21 -8.55 2.59
CA VAL A 72 20.42 -7.34 2.80
C VAL A 72 20.73 -6.73 4.19
N PRO A 73 21.35 -5.53 4.26
CA PRO A 73 21.80 -4.95 5.52
C PRO A 73 20.70 -4.64 6.55
N ILE A 74 19.45 -4.41 6.12
CA ILE A 74 18.34 -4.09 7.03
C ILE A 74 17.96 -5.28 7.92
N HIS A 75 18.25 -6.52 7.49
CA HIS A 75 17.99 -7.74 8.26
C HIS A 75 19.09 -8.03 9.29
N GLN A 76 20.25 -7.40 9.18
CA GLN A 76 21.42 -7.65 10.03
C GLN A 76 21.45 -6.80 11.31
N ARG A 77 20.40 -6.00 11.57
CA ARG A 77 20.27 -5.22 12.83
C ARG A 77 19.82 -6.16 13.96
N ALA A 78 20.48 -6.11 15.10
CA ALA A 78 20.29 -7.06 16.22
C ALA A 78 18.87 -7.14 16.82
N SER A 79 17.98 -6.19 16.48
CA SER A 79 16.57 -6.19 16.89
C SER A 79 15.62 -6.78 15.85
N HIS A 80 16.12 -7.30 14.72
CA HIS A 80 15.30 -7.80 13.62
C HIS A 80 15.12 -9.30 13.66
N LEU A 81 13.90 -9.73 13.33
CA LEU A 81 13.62 -11.11 12.95
C LEU A 81 14.41 -11.45 11.67
N ASP A 82 15.00 -12.64 11.62
CA ASP A 82 15.68 -13.13 10.41
C ASP A 82 14.63 -13.41 9.31
N LEU A 83 14.41 -12.43 8.44
CA LEU A 83 13.44 -12.54 7.35
C LEU A 83 13.89 -13.53 6.28
N HIS A 84 15.20 -13.76 6.12
CA HIS A 84 15.73 -14.77 5.20
C HIS A 84 15.35 -16.18 5.66
N ALA A 85 15.57 -16.51 6.94
CA ALA A 85 15.17 -17.80 7.51
C ALA A 85 13.65 -18.04 7.46
N ASN A 86 12.84 -16.97 7.46
CA ASN A 86 11.39 -17.06 7.34
C ASN A 86 10.88 -17.03 5.88
N SER A 87 11.77 -16.83 4.90
CA SER A 87 11.44 -16.71 3.48
C SER A 87 12.13 -17.76 2.62
N VAL A 88 12.48 -18.92 3.18
CA VAL A 88 13.19 -20.01 2.47
C VAL A 88 12.49 -20.42 1.18
N PHE A 89 11.16 -20.56 1.22
CA PHE A 89 10.38 -20.86 0.01
C PHE A 89 10.58 -19.81 -1.09
N ALA A 90 10.60 -18.53 -0.72
CA ALA A 90 10.80 -17.40 -1.62
C ALA A 90 12.21 -17.38 -2.21
N ALA A 91 13.21 -17.68 -1.38
CA ALA A 91 14.61 -17.77 -1.79
C ALA A 91 14.84 -18.91 -2.80
N GLU A 92 14.15 -20.03 -2.62
CA GLU A 92 14.19 -21.18 -3.54
C GLU A 92 13.34 -20.99 -4.80
N ASN A 93 12.27 -20.18 -4.73
CA ASN A 93 11.31 -20.00 -5.82
C ASN A 93 11.06 -18.51 -6.15
N PRO A 94 12.10 -17.71 -6.45
CA PRO A 94 11.95 -16.27 -6.62
C PRO A 94 11.05 -15.87 -7.80
N GLN A 95 10.91 -16.76 -8.80
CA GLN A 95 10.03 -16.58 -9.94
C GLN A 95 8.53 -16.63 -9.60
N GLU A 96 8.15 -17.23 -8.46
CA GLU A 96 6.74 -17.33 -8.05
C GLU A 96 6.24 -16.07 -7.35
N ILE A 97 7.17 -15.18 -6.99
CA ILE A 97 6.87 -13.96 -6.27
C ILE A 97 6.78 -12.79 -7.25
N TRP A 98 5.64 -12.10 -7.25
CA TRP A 98 5.46 -10.95 -8.12
C TRP A 98 6.35 -9.78 -7.66
N PRO A 99 7.38 -9.40 -8.44
CA PRO A 99 8.45 -8.55 -7.94
C PRO A 99 8.01 -7.10 -7.70
N PHE A 100 7.00 -6.63 -8.44
CA PHE A 100 6.57 -5.24 -8.35
C PHE A 100 6.02 -4.90 -6.97
N GLY A 101 5.02 -5.65 -6.49
CA GLY A 101 4.45 -5.39 -5.17
C GLY A 101 5.42 -5.66 -4.02
N ALA A 102 6.31 -6.64 -4.18
CA ALA A 102 7.40 -6.90 -3.23
C ALA A 102 8.34 -5.68 -3.10
N VAL A 103 8.73 -5.06 -4.23
CA VAL A 103 9.55 -3.85 -4.22
C VAL A 103 8.79 -2.66 -3.62
N VAL A 104 7.52 -2.47 -3.97
CA VAL A 104 6.71 -1.35 -3.47
C VAL A 104 6.56 -1.39 -1.94
N THR A 105 6.26 -2.56 -1.38
CA THR A 105 6.19 -2.76 0.07
C THR A 105 7.56 -2.64 0.74
N SER A 106 8.64 -2.98 0.03
CA SER A 106 10.01 -2.79 0.51
C SER A 106 10.45 -1.33 0.56
N ILE A 107 10.03 -0.51 -0.41
CA ILE A 107 10.19 0.95 -0.34
C ILE A 107 9.53 1.49 0.93
N SER A 108 8.34 0.98 1.27
CA SER A 108 7.63 1.35 2.49
C SER A 108 8.42 1.00 3.75
N LYS A 109 8.97 -0.23 3.84
CA LYS A 109 9.87 -0.63 4.93
C LYS A 109 11.09 0.29 5.04
N HIS A 110 11.85 0.42 3.95
CA HIS A 110 13.06 1.22 3.93
C HIS A 110 12.81 2.71 4.24
N GLY A 111 11.65 3.24 3.85
CA GLY A 111 11.22 4.59 4.18
C GLY A 111 10.74 4.70 5.62
N LEU A 112 9.59 4.11 5.93
CA LEU A 112 8.90 4.32 7.20
C LEU A 112 9.67 3.74 8.39
N PHE A 113 10.08 2.48 8.30
CA PHE A 113 10.85 1.85 9.36
C PHE A 113 12.31 2.36 9.36
N GLY A 114 12.92 2.49 8.18
CA GLY A 114 14.30 2.99 8.07
C GLY A 114 14.49 4.41 8.60
N LEU A 115 13.45 5.27 8.54
CA LEU A 115 13.45 6.62 9.12
C LEU A 115 12.93 6.67 10.58
N GLY A 116 12.50 5.54 11.16
CA GLY A 116 11.95 5.49 12.52
C GLY A 116 10.57 6.15 12.66
N LEU A 117 9.77 6.17 11.59
CA LEU A 117 8.37 6.64 11.61
C LEU A 117 7.39 5.55 12.04
N VAL A 118 7.80 4.29 11.92
CA VAL A 118 7.06 3.10 12.35
C VAL A 118 8.07 2.19 13.07
N ASP A 119 7.69 1.70 14.25
CA ASP A 119 8.58 0.94 15.14
C ASP A 119 8.70 -0.54 14.75
N ASP A 120 7.76 -1.06 13.96
CA ASP A 120 7.74 -2.44 13.48
C ASP A 120 7.89 -2.54 11.95
N VAL A 121 8.68 -3.51 11.50
CA VAL A 121 9.00 -3.68 10.08
C VAL A 121 7.86 -4.29 9.28
N PHE A 122 6.99 -5.10 9.91
CA PHE A 122 5.81 -5.68 9.29
C PHE A 122 4.75 -4.62 9.11
N ASP A 123 4.49 -3.82 10.14
CA ASP A 123 3.59 -2.66 10.05
C ASP A 123 4.06 -1.74 8.91
N ALA A 124 5.36 -1.44 8.83
CA ALA A 124 5.92 -0.62 7.76
C ALA A 124 5.77 -1.23 6.36
N HIS A 125 5.76 -2.55 6.22
CA HIS A 125 5.50 -3.24 4.95
C HIS A 125 4.03 -3.09 4.53
N HIS A 126 3.09 -3.29 5.46
CA HIS A 126 1.65 -3.20 5.20
C HIS A 126 1.16 -1.75 5.09
N ALA A 127 1.90 -0.78 5.63
CA ALA A 127 1.55 0.65 5.64
C ALA A 127 1.32 1.26 4.25
N ILE A 128 1.92 0.69 3.19
CA ILE A 128 1.70 1.17 1.82
C ILE A 128 0.31 0.83 1.30
N LEU A 129 -0.33 -0.22 1.83
CA LEU A 129 -1.62 -0.72 1.34
C LEU A 129 -2.75 0.28 1.56
N PRO A 130 -2.94 0.87 2.76
CA PRO A 130 -3.88 1.96 2.94
C PRO A 130 -3.67 3.12 1.96
N LEU A 131 -2.40 3.48 1.67
CA LEU A 131 -2.09 4.55 0.73
C LEU A 131 -2.54 4.19 -0.69
N LEU A 132 -2.22 2.99 -1.16
CA LEU A 132 -2.65 2.49 -2.48
C LEU A 132 -4.18 2.43 -2.58
N VAL A 133 -4.87 2.01 -1.53
CA VAL A 133 -6.34 2.00 -1.47
C VAL A 133 -6.92 3.41 -1.52
N ALA A 134 -6.33 4.38 -0.81
CA ALA A 134 -6.79 5.76 -0.88
C ALA A 134 -6.61 6.36 -2.29
N LEU A 135 -5.51 6.03 -2.96
CA LEU A 135 -5.27 6.42 -4.36
C LEU A 135 -6.27 5.74 -5.30
N LEU A 136 -6.53 4.45 -5.12
CA LEU A 136 -7.56 3.72 -5.86
C LEU A 136 -8.94 4.36 -5.65
N GLY A 137 -9.30 4.65 -4.40
CA GLY A 137 -10.56 5.33 -4.05
C GLY A 137 -10.68 6.68 -4.75
N TRP A 138 -9.61 7.49 -4.75
CA TRP A 138 -9.60 8.74 -5.51
C TRP A 138 -9.80 8.52 -7.01
N PHE A 139 -9.11 7.54 -7.60
CA PHE A 139 -9.28 7.21 -9.02
C PHE A 139 -10.71 6.76 -9.34
N VAL A 140 -11.28 5.87 -8.54
CA VAL A 140 -12.67 5.40 -8.68
C VAL A 140 -13.64 6.56 -8.59
N PHE A 141 -13.47 7.45 -7.61
CA PHE A 141 -14.28 8.66 -7.48
C PHE A 141 -14.19 9.51 -8.75
N ARG A 142 -12.99 9.84 -9.23
CA ARG A 142 -12.80 10.69 -10.41
C ARG A 142 -13.36 10.05 -11.68
N PHE A 143 -13.21 8.74 -11.84
CA PHE A 143 -13.72 7.98 -12.97
C PHE A 143 -15.25 8.00 -12.97
N VAL A 144 -15.90 7.56 -11.89
CA VAL A 144 -17.36 7.49 -11.80
C VAL A 144 -17.99 8.89 -11.82
N ALA A 145 -17.35 9.88 -11.18
CA ALA A 145 -17.78 11.26 -11.22
C ALA A 145 -17.81 11.83 -12.64
N ARG A 146 -16.87 11.43 -13.50
CA ARG A 146 -16.81 11.84 -14.90
C ARG A 146 -17.88 11.17 -15.75
N GLU A 147 -18.10 9.87 -15.56
CA GLU A 147 -19.00 9.08 -16.43
C GLU A 147 -20.48 9.18 -16.04
N ILE A 148 -20.78 9.24 -14.74
CA ILE A 148 -22.15 9.16 -14.21
C ILE A 148 -22.54 10.42 -13.45
N GLY A 149 -21.63 10.94 -12.63
CA GLY A 149 -21.83 12.16 -11.86
C GLY A 149 -21.19 12.10 -10.48
N PRO A 150 -20.90 13.25 -9.86
CA PRO A 150 -20.06 13.34 -8.67
C PRO A 150 -20.66 12.63 -7.45
N TRP A 151 -21.99 12.66 -7.32
CA TRP A 151 -22.70 11.92 -6.27
C TRP A 151 -22.55 10.40 -6.42
N ALA A 152 -22.62 9.87 -7.65
CA ALA A 152 -22.40 8.46 -7.91
C ALA A 152 -20.96 8.06 -7.56
N GLY A 153 -19.99 8.92 -7.86
CA GLY A 153 -18.60 8.72 -7.46
C GLY A 153 -18.43 8.67 -5.95
N LEU A 154 -19.08 9.59 -5.22
CA LEU A 154 -19.03 9.61 -3.75
C LEU A 154 -19.64 8.34 -3.15
N ILE A 155 -20.80 7.91 -3.66
CA ILE A 155 -21.46 6.67 -3.23
C ILE A 155 -20.57 5.45 -3.51
N ALA A 156 -19.94 5.40 -4.70
CA ALA A 156 -19.06 4.29 -5.07
C ALA A 156 -17.89 4.12 -4.08
N ILE A 157 -17.23 5.22 -3.71
CA ILE A 157 -16.13 5.13 -2.73
C ILE A 157 -16.64 4.80 -1.32
N VAL A 158 -17.79 5.32 -0.89
CA VAL A 158 -18.37 4.94 0.41
C VAL A 158 -18.66 3.44 0.45
N CYS A 159 -19.27 2.89 -0.60
CA CYS A 159 -19.55 1.45 -0.71
C CYS A 159 -18.26 0.62 -0.68
N LEU A 160 -17.22 1.04 -1.41
CA LEU A 160 -15.93 0.33 -1.43
C LEU A 160 -15.27 0.31 -0.05
N LEU A 161 -15.14 1.49 0.59
CA LEU A 161 -14.42 1.64 1.87
C LEU A 161 -15.19 1.04 3.05
N SER A 162 -16.53 0.93 2.96
CA SER A 162 -17.35 0.30 3.99
C SER A 162 -17.58 -1.20 3.77
N TYR A 163 -17.09 -1.78 2.67
CA TYR A 163 -17.26 -3.20 2.40
C TYR A 163 -16.39 -4.04 3.36
N PRO A 164 -16.98 -4.86 4.25
CA PRO A 164 -16.24 -5.49 5.35
C PRO A 164 -15.09 -6.38 4.88
N ARG A 165 -15.28 -7.09 3.77
CA ARG A 165 -14.24 -7.95 3.21
C ARG A 165 -13.07 -7.14 2.66
N PHE A 166 -13.33 -6.00 2.03
CA PHE A 166 -12.26 -5.11 1.57
C PHE A 166 -11.45 -4.58 2.75
N TRP A 167 -12.13 -4.16 3.82
CA TRP A 167 -11.46 -3.76 5.06
C TRP A 167 -10.63 -4.89 5.67
N ALA A 168 -11.12 -6.13 5.67
CA ALA A 168 -10.38 -7.29 6.19
C ALA A 168 -9.10 -7.59 5.39
N HIS A 169 -9.10 -7.35 4.08
CA HIS A 169 -7.93 -7.57 3.21
C HIS A 169 -6.99 -6.36 3.13
N LEU A 170 -7.43 -5.18 3.59
CA LEU A 170 -6.71 -3.90 3.48
C LEU A 170 -5.26 -3.95 3.97
N HIS A 171 -5.00 -4.77 4.98
CA HIS A 171 -3.70 -4.88 5.62
C HIS A 171 -3.02 -6.22 5.32
N ASN A 172 -3.67 -7.13 4.60
CA ASN A 172 -3.26 -8.53 4.55
C ASN A 172 -2.17 -8.80 3.52
N ASN A 173 -2.47 -8.56 2.23
CA ASN A 173 -1.50 -8.78 1.17
C ASN A 173 -1.69 -7.76 0.05
N TYR A 174 -0.58 -7.25 -0.49
CA TYR A 174 -0.62 -6.28 -1.59
C TYR A 174 -1.24 -6.84 -2.87
N LYS A 175 -1.23 -8.17 -3.04
CA LYS A 175 -1.79 -8.84 -4.21
C LYS A 175 -3.31 -8.94 -4.21
N ASP A 176 -3.95 -8.67 -3.06
CA ASP A 176 -5.40 -8.75 -2.88
C ASP A 176 -6.12 -7.42 -3.11
N ILE A 177 -5.36 -6.34 -3.36
CA ILE A 177 -5.83 -4.95 -3.55
C ILE A 177 -5.66 -4.54 -5.01
#